data_AF-A0A249P967-F1
#
_entry.id   AF-A0A249P967-F1
#
_cell.length_a   1.000
_cell.length_b   1.000
_cell.length_c   1.000
_cell.angle_alpha   90.00
_cell.angle_beta   90.00
_cell.angle_gamma   90.00
#
_symmetry.space_group_name_H-M   'P 1'
#
loop_
_entity.id
_entity.type
_entity.pdbx_description
1 polymer ?
#
loop_
_entity_poly.entity_id
_entity_poly.type
_entity_poly.pdbx_seq_one_letter_code
_entity_poly.pdbx_strand_id
1 'polypeptide(L)' 'MVALPYIYRWNRQGRKGQPCEVLIRAKVMNSCLVRFADGYTMVTSRNALMKNKEADQC' A
#
# COMPACT_ATOMS: atom_id res chain seq x y z
N MET A 1 6.67 -13.40 9.97
CA MET A 1 5.54 -12.92 9.14
C MET A 1 6.12 -11.85 8.22
N VAL A 2 6.03 -12.01 6.89
CA VAL A 2 6.65 -11.07 5.94
C VAL A 2 5.96 -9.73 6.07
N ALA A 3 6.69 -8.69 6.48
CA ALA A 3 6.16 -7.34 6.57
C ALA A 3 5.88 -6.83 5.14
N LEU A 4 4.65 -6.34 4.89
CA LEU A 4 4.32 -5.76 3.59
C LEU A 4 5.08 -4.45 3.39
N PRO A 5 5.55 -4.14 2.18
CA PRO A 5 6.54 -3.09 1.92
C PRO A 5 6.03 -1.65 2.11
N TYR A 6 4.71 -1.45 2.16
CA TYR A 6 4.11 -0.13 2.29
C TYR A 6 3.05 -0.08 3.39
N ILE A 7 2.84 1.11 3.95
CA ILE A 7 1.74 1.44 4.85
C ILE A 7 0.78 2.41 4.14
N TYR A 8 -0.51 2.11 4.14
CA TYR A 8 -1.53 3.01 3.61
C TYR A 8 -1.82 4.15 4.60
N ARG A 9 -1.44 5.38 4.27
CA ARG A 9 -1.44 6.49 5.25
C ARG A 9 -2.67 7.40 5.21
N TRP A 10 -3.53 7.25 4.21
CA TRP A 10 -4.70 8.10 4.02
C TRP A 10 -5.92 7.61 4.78
N ASN A 11 -6.75 8.55 5.23
CA ASN A 11 -8.04 8.23 5.84
C ASN A 11 -9.11 8.05 4.76
N ARG A 12 -8.92 7.05 3.89
CA ARG A 12 -9.89 6.65 2.86
C ARG A 12 -10.20 5.17 3.06
N GLN A 13 -11.46 4.79 2.88
CA GLN A 13 -11.94 3.40 3.00
C GLN A 13 -11.67 2.71 4.35
N GLY A 14 -11.36 3.47 5.42
CA GLY A 14 -11.07 2.91 6.75
C GLY A 14 -9.77 2.11 6.86
N ARG A 15 -8.84 2.28 5.91
CA ARG A 15 -7.61 1.46 5.82
C ARG A 15 -6.34 2.16 6.31
N LYS A 16 -6.47 3.31 6.98
CA LYS A 16 -5.31 4.09 7.44
C LYS A 16 -4.45 3.27 8.41
N GLY A 17 -3.14 3.26 8.18
CA GLY A 17 -2.14 2.55 8.99
C GLY A 17 -1.97 1.08 8.59
N GLN A 18 -2.78 0.53 7.69
CA GLN A 18 -2.66 -0.88 7.33
C GLN A 18 -1.49 -1.14 6.38
N PRO A 19 -0.72 -2.23 6.59
CA PRO A 19 0.29 -2.69 5.65
C PRO A 19 -0.32 -3.15 4.33
N CYS A 20 0.36 -2.85 3.23
CA CYS A 20 -0.04 -3.18 1.87
C CYS A 20 1.18 -3.36 0.95
N GLU A 21 0.97 -4.06 -0.15
CA GLU A 21 1.93 -4.16 -1.26
C GLU A 21 1.36 -3.53 -2.53
N VAL A 22 2.24 -3.10 -3.42
CA VAL A 22 1.84 -2.59 -4.74
C VAL A 22 1.95 -3.72 -5.75
N LEU A 23 0.83 -4.10 -6.35
CA LEU A 23 0.78 -5.15 -7.39
C LEU A 23 1.05 -4.57 -8.78
N ILE A 24 0.45 -3.43 -9.09
CA ILE A 24 0.52 -2.81 -10.43
C ILE A 24 0.77 -1.31 -10.26
N ARG A 25 1.68 -0.77 -11.08
CA ARG A 25 1.92 0.68 -11.20
C ARG A 25 1.34 1.17 -12.52
N ALA A 26 0.39 2.10 -12.45
CA ALA A 26 -0.14 2.72 -13.64
C ALA A 26 0.84 3.77 -14.18
N LYS A 27 0.84 3.96 -15.50
CA LYS A 27 1.68 4.96 -16.18
C LYS A 27 1.19 6.40 -15.98
N VAL A 28 -0.09 6.58 -15.69
CA VAL A 28 -0.75 7.89 -15.57
C VAL A 28 -1.24 8.15 -14.14
N MET A 29 -1.34 9.43 -13.76
CA MET A 29 -1.95 9.91 -12.50
C MET A 29 -1.35 9.37 -11.19
N ASN A 30 -0.11 8.87 -11.21
CA ASN A 30 0.53 8.29 -10.03
C ASN A 30 -0.30 7.18 -9.37
N SER A 31 -1.17 6.49 -10.09
CA SER A 31 -2.02 5.46 -9.52
C SER A 31 -1.32 4.10 -9.46
N CYS A 32 -1.79 3.27 -8.53
CA CYS A 32 -1.31 1.92 -8.33
C CYS A 32 -2.42 1.03 -7.76
N LEU A 33 -2.39 -0.25 -8.10
CA LEU A 33 -3.18 -1.29 -7.45
C LEU A 33 -2.42 -1.76 -6.21
N VAL A 34 -3.07 -1.74 -5.05
CA VAL A 34 -2.51 -2.27 -3.81
C VAL A 34 -3.29 -3.49 -3.34
N ARG A 35 -2.59 -4.39 -2.65
CA ARG A 35 -3.17 -5.52 -1.91
C ARG A 35 -2.85 -5.37 -0.43
N PHE A 36 -3.85 -5.54 0.42
CA PHE A 36 -3.72 -5.56 1.88
C PHE A 36 -3.56 -6.99 2.39
N ALA A 37 -3.17 -7.13 3.66
CA ALA A 37 -2.95 -8.43 4.30
C ALA A 37 -4.20 -9.34 4.33
N ASP A 38 -5.40 -8.75 4.32
CA ASP A 38 -6.69 -9.45 4.26
C ASP A 38 -7.09 -9.89 2.83
N GLY A 39 -6.23 -9.66 1.84
CA GLY A 39 -6.49 -9.97 0.43
C GLY A 39 -7.35 -8.92 -0.29
N TYR A 40 -7.77 -7.85 0.41
CA TYR A 40 -8.50 -6.75 -0.23
C TYR A 40 -7.58 -6.02 -1.22
N THR A 41 -8.12 -5.68 -2.39
CA THR A 41 -7.39 -4.93 -3.42
C THR A 41 -8.10 -3.65 -3.80
N MET A 42 -7.33 -2.59 -4.06
CA MET A 42 -7.89 -1.33 -4.53
C MET A 42 -6.91 -0.51 -5.35
N VAL A 43 -7.45 0.34 -6.23
CA VAL A 43 -6.66 1.36 -6.93
C VAL A 43 -6.58 2.62 -6.07
N THR A 44 -5.36 3.12 -5.86
CA THR A 44 -5.10 4.35 -5.10
C THR A 44 -3.94 5.13 -5.70
N SER A 45 -3.75 6.37 -5.28
CA SER A 45 -2.53 7.12 -5.58
C SER A 45 -1.35 6.58 -4.77
N ARG A 46 -0.16 6.53 -5.37
CA ARG A 46 1.11 6.23 -4.68
C ARG A 46 1.42 7.21 -3.55
N ASN A 47 0.87 8.43 -3.60
CA ASN A 47 1.00 9.44 -2.53
C ASN A 47 0.30 9.03 -1.22
N ALA A 48 -0.61 8.06 -1.31
CA ALA A 48 -1.27 7.46 -0.16
C ALA A 48 -0.41 6.38 0.52
N LEU A 49 0.76 6.05 -0.04
CA LEU A 49 1.66 5.01 0.47
C LEU A 49 2.85 5.62 1.17
N MET A 50 3.24 5.02 2.29
CA MET A 50 4.48 5.28 3.01
C MET A 50 5.32 4.00 2.99
N LYS A 51 6.65 4.09 2.90
CA LYS A 51 7.50 2.91 3.04
C LYS A 51 7.31 2.29 4.43
N ASN A 52 7.16 0.98 4.49
CA ASN A 52 7.18 0.26 5.74
C ASN A 52 8.64 0.01 6.14
N LYS A 53 9.10 0.66 7.21
CA LYS A 53 10.47 0.48 7.72
C LYS A 53 10.71 -0.94 8.24
N GLU A 54 9.66 -1.61 8.73
CA GLU A 54 9.76 -2.99 9.22
C GLU A 54 10.01 -3.99 8.08
N ALA A 55 9.59 -3.65 6.86
CA ALA A 55 9.85 -4.47 5.67
C ALA A 55 11.23 -4.22 5.03
N ASP A 56 11.89 -3.11 5.37
CA ASP A 56 13.20 -2.72 4.83
C ASP A 56 14.36 -3.37 5.60
N GLN A 57 14.09 -3.92 6.79
CA GLN A 57 15.10 -4.53 7.69
C GLN A 57 15.22 -6.06 7.52
N CYS A 58 14.63 -6.64 6.48
CA CYS A 58 14.74 -8.07 6.14
C CYS A 58 15.56 -8.29 4.87
#